data_AF-A0A0C2MMJ7-F1
#
_entry.id   AF-A0A0C2MMJ7-F1
#
_cell.length_a   1.000
_cell.length_b   1.000
_cell.length_c   1.000
_cell.angle_alpha   90.00
_cell.angle_beta   90.00
_cell.angle_gamma   90.00
#
_symmetry.space_group_name_H-M   'P 1'
#
loop_
_entity.id
_entity.type
_entity.pdbx_description
1 polymer ?
#
loop_
_entity_poly.entity_id
_entity_poly.type
_entity_poly.pdbx_seq_one_letter_code
_entity_poly.pdbx_strand_id
1 'polypeptide(L)'
;MSNDYWGWGREDDDLKKRFQREHIPIRREIDFSDSKPPYFIHDHPIGDHRDFSNLAHNTEVFNFFILILKSKRFNTGLSTLKYKLVRVNIQTINNVAYTYIKVELNCQNANKKYVHPSR
;
A
#
# COMPACT_ATOMS: atom_id res chain seq x y z
N MET A 1 -0.50 9.10 1.56
CA MET A 1 0.44 7.98 1.34
C MET A 1 1.41 8.37 0.25
N SER A 2 2.67 7.94 0.33
CA SER A 2 3.70 8.15 -0.70
C SER A 2 3.50 7.21 -1.88
N ASN A 3 3.95 7.61 -3.08
CA ASN A 3 3.93 6.76 -4.28
C ASN A 3 5.21 5.90 -4.42
N ASP A 4 6.03 5.87 -3.36
CA ASP A 4 7.37 5.26 -3.37
C ASP A 4 7.38 3.79 -2.93
N TYR A 5 6.25 3.29 -2.42
CA TYR A 5 6.10 1.91 -1.94
C TYR A 5 5.68 1.00 -3.10
N TRP A 6 6.58 0.09 -3.48
CA TRP A 6 6.35 -0.97 -4.45
C TRP A 6 6.62 -2.31 -3.76
N GLY A 7 5.78 -3.32 -4.00
CA GLY A 7 5.81 -4.59 -3.22
C GLY A 7 5.02 -4.49 -1.91
N TRP A 8 5.26 -5.43 -0.99
CA TRP A 8 4.48 -5.53 0.26
C TRP A 8 5.04 -4.66 1.40
N GLY A 9 4.16 -3.83 2.00
CA GLY A 9 4.31 -3.23 3.32
C GLY A 9 4.92 -1.82 3.37
N ARG A 10 4.78 -1.19 4.55
CA ARG A 10 5.28 0.15 4.94
C ARG A 10 4.51 1.34 4.37
N GLU A 11 3.59 1.15 3.43
CA GLU A 11 2.79 2.24 2.88
C GLU A 11 1.74 2.74 3.88
N ASP A 12 1.20 1.84 4.68
CA ASP A 12 0.26 2.09 5.77
C ASP A 12 0.93 2.78 6.97
N ASP A 13 2.15 2.38 7.32
CA ASP A 13 3.02 3.05 8.29
C ASP A 13 3.29 4.52 7.89
N ASP A 14 3.54 4.79 6.61
CA ASP A 14 3.68 6.14 6.06
C ASP A 14 2.38 6.95 6.19
N LEU A 15 1.25 6.34 5.83
CA LEU A 15 -0.05 7.00 5.96
C LEU A 15 -0.36 7.36 7.42
N LYS A 16 -0.08 6.48 8.37
CA LYS A 16 -0.22 6.76 9.81
C LYS A 16 0.61 7.99 10.22
N LYS A 17 1.86 8.09 9.76
CA LYS A 17 2.71 9.26 10.05
C LYS A 17 2.21 10.54 9.42
N ARG A 18 1.59 10.46 8.24
CA ARG A 18 0.91 11.61 7.62
C ARG A 18 -0.23 12.11 8.49
N PHE A 19 -1.08 11.22 8.99
CA PHE A 19 -2.15 11.60 9.92
C PHE A 19 -1.60 12.22 11.20
N GLN A 20 -0.54 11.65 11.79
CA GLN A 20 0.11 12.23 12.96
C GLN A 20 0.66 13.64 12.69
N ARG A 21 1.29 13.88 11.52
CA ARG A 21 1.83 15.19 11.15
C ARG A 21 0.73 16.23 10.98
N GLU A 22 -0.38 15.85 10.35
CA GLU A 22 -1.54 16.73 10.15
C GLU A 22 -2.47 16.78 11.38
N HIS A 23 -2.07 16.19 12.51
CA HIS A 23 -2.85 16.13 13.75
C HIS A 23 -4.26 15.53 13.56
N ILE A 24 -4.40 14.63 12.59
CA ILE A 24 -5.65 13.92 12.30
C ILE A 24 -5.74 12.72 13.26
N PRO A 25 -6.74 12.66 14.15
CA PRO A 25 -6.88 11.56 15.09
C PRO A 25 -7.34 10.28 14.39
N ILE A 26 -6.70 9.16 14.71
CA ILE A 26 -7.15 7.83 14.29
C ILE A 26 -8.00 7.26 15.43
N ARG A 27 -9.29 7.02 15.17
CA ARG A 27 -10.18 6.33 16.10
C ARG A 27 -10.26 4.85 15.73
N ARG A 28 -10.40 4.01 16.74
CA ARG A 28 -10.73 2.59 16.60
C ARG A 28 -11.99 2.36 17.41
N GLU A 29 -12.90 1.54 16.90
CA GLU A 29 -14.03 1.07 17.69
C GLU A 29 -13.49 0.22 18.84
N ILE A 30 -13.89 0.57 20.07
CA ILE A 30 -13.41 -0.06 21.31
C ILE A 30 -14.46 -1.06 21.85
N ASP A 31 -15.73 -0.89 21.46
CA ASP A 31 -16.86 -1.58 22.06
C ASP A 31 -17.43 -2.65 21.13
N PHE A 32 -16.69 -3.76 21.00
CA PHE A 32 -17.25 -4.99 20.47
C PHE A 32 -17.77 -5.84 21.63
N SER A 33 -18.86 -5.41 22.27
CA SER A 33 -19.36 -6.04 23.51
C SER A 33 -19.87 -7.46 23.31
N ASP A 34 -20.27 -7.86 22.09
CA ASP A 34 -21.09 -9.07 21.89
C ASP A 34 -20.54 -10.10 20.90
N SER A 35 -19.40 -9.85 20.26
CA SER A 35 -18.80 -10.78 19.30
C SER A 35 -17.50 -11.35 19.83
N LYS A 36 -17.49 -12.66 20.13
CA LYS A 36 -16.26 -13.41 20.38
C LYS A 36 -15.41 -13.39 19.09
N PRO A 37 -14.10 -13.10 19.16
CA PRO A 37 -13.23 -13.14 17.98
C PRO A 37 -13.27 -14.52 17.30
N PRO A 38 -13.08 -14.59 15.97
CA PRO A 38 -12.56 -13.54 15.08
C PRO A 38 -13.63 -12.59 14.49
N TYR A 39 -13.27 -11.31 14.37
CA TYR A 39 -14.11 -10.25 13.76
C TYR A 39 -14.09 -10.26 12.22
N PHE A 40 -13.01 -10.79 11.65
CA PHE A 40 -12.79 -10.84 10.21
C PHE A 40 -12.30 -12.24 9.86
N ILE A 41 -12.83 -12.78 8.77
CA ILE A 41 -12.27 -13.96 8.12
C ILE A 41 -11.13 -13.46 7.24
N HIS A 42 -9.90 -13.82 7.57
CA HIS A 42 -8.73 -13.53 6.76
C HIS A 42 -8.41 -14.75 5.89
N ASP A 43 -9.10 -14.86 4.76
CA ASP A 43 -8.87 -15.91 3.77
C ASP A 43 -7.64 -15.57 2.91
N HIS A 44 -6.47 -15.87 3.45
CA HIS A 44 -5.17 -15.67 2.82
C HIS A 44 -4.26 -16.87 3.15
N PRO A 45 -4.23 -17.90 2.27
CA PRO A 45 -3.43 -19.09 2.46
C PRO A 45 -1.94 -18.79 2.70
N ILE A 46 -1.27 -19.66 3.47
CA ILE A 46 0.18 -19.54 3.72
C ILE A 46 0.99 -19.69 2.41
N GLY A 47 0.45 -20.41 1.42
CA GLY A 47 1.03 -20.58 0.10
C GLY A 47 0.91 -19.38 -0.82
N ASP A 48 0.12 -18.36 -0.46
CA ASP A 48 0.08 -17.10 -1.20
C ASP A 48 1.20 -16.19 -0.71
N HIS A 49 2.17 -15.96 -1.60
CA HIS A 49 3.40 -15.28 -1.22
C HIS A 49 3.21 -13.77 -1.36
N ARG A 50 3.43 -13.06 -0.25
CA ARG A 50 3.64 -11.62 -0.28
C ARG A 50 4.94 -11.33 -1.00
N ASP A 51 4.95 -10.29 -1.82
CA ASP A 51 6.17 -9.83 -2.46
C ASP A 51 7.05 -9.06 -1.45
N PHE A 52 7.92 -9.81 -0.78
CA PHE A 52 8.95 -9.29 0.11
C PHE A 52 10.30 -9.09 -0.57
N SER A 53 10.39 -9.23 -1.91
CA SER A 53 11.67 -9.13 -2.64
C SER A 53 12.46 -7.87 -2.31
N ASN A 54 11.75 -6.76 -2.10
CA ASN A 54 12.28 -5.47 -1.68
C ASN A 54 12.77 -5.43 -0.22
N LEU A 55 12.21 -6.26 0.67
CA LEU A 55 12.52 -6.26 2.11
C LEU A 55 13.54 -7.32 2.52
N ALA A 56 13.56 -8.47 1.83
CA ALA A 56 14.32 -9.65 2.24
C ALA A 56 15.78 -9.66 1.78
N HIS A 57 16.14 -8.93 0.72
CA HIS A 57 17.45 -9.09 0.06
C HIS A 57 18.27 -7.81 -0.10
N ASN A 58 17.80 -6.66 0.38
CA ASN A 58 18.48 -5.40 0.13
C ASN A 58 18.44 -4.44 1.34
N THR A 59 19.53 -4.40 2.10
CA THR A 59 19.72 -3.47 3.23
C THR A 59 19.59 -2.00 2.81
N GLU A 60 19.89 -1.66 1.55
CA GLU A 60 19.69 -0.32 1.00
C GLU A 60 18.20 0.04 0.90
N VAL A 61 17.34 -0.92 0.53
CA VAL A 61 15.88 -0.71 0.45
C VAL A 61 15.28 -0.53 1.83
N PHE A 62 15.67 -1.37 2.78
CA PHE A 62 15.27 -1.22 4.17
C PHE A 62 15.68 0.16 4.70
N ASN A 63 16.93 0.57 4.47
CA ASN A 63 17.43 1.88 4.87
C ASN A 63 16.69 3.03 4.15
N PHE A 64 16.36 2.89 2.87
CA PHE A 64 15.58 3.86 2.11
C PHE A 64 14.18 4.07 2.72
N PHE A 65 13.45 3.00 3.03
CA PHE A 65 12.15 3.13 3.68
C PHE A 65 12.24 3.71 5.09
N ILE A 66 13.27 3.35 5.86
CA ILE A 66 13.55 3.97 7.15
C ILE A 66 13.85 5.47 7.00
N LEU A 67 14.59 5.88 5.96
CA LEU A 67 14.87 7.28 5.67
C LEU A 67 13.60 8.05 5.29
N ILE A 68 12.75 7.50 4.42
CA ILE A 68 11.44 8.12 4.08
C ILE A 68 10.64 8.34 5.37
N LEU A 69 10.50 7.27 6.16
CA LEU A 69 9.76 7.26 7.41
C LEU A 69 10.34 8.22 8.47
N LYS A 70 11.66 8.47 8.48
CA LYS A 70 12.33 9.42 9.39
C LYS A 70 12.29 10.86 8.89
N SER A 71 12.29 11.07 7.58
CA SER A 71 12.46 12.39 6.97
C SER A 71 11.31 13.35 7.26
N LYS A 72 10.10 12.84 7.54
CA LYS A 72 8.83 13.61 7.63
C LYS A 72 8.53 14.44 6.37
N ARG A 73 9.33 14.29 5.31
CA ARG A 73 9.23 14.97 4.02
C ARG A 73 8.44 14.07 3.07
N PHE A 74 7.13 14.24 3.14
CA PHE A 74 6.17 13.54 2.28
C PHE A 74 6.12 14.19 0.90
N ASN A 75 7.16 13.93 0.09
CA ASN A 75 7.37 14.62 -1.18
C ASN A 75 6.47 14.10 -2.32
N THR A 76 5.89 12.91 -2.15
CA THR A 76 4.95 12.33 -3.13
C THR A 76 3.61 11.97 -2.46
N GLY A 77 2.59 11.77 -3.29
CA GLY A 77 1.27 11.28 -2.88
C GLY A 77 0.21 11.52 -3.95
N LEU A 78 -1.03 11.80 -3.52
CA LEU A 78 -2.19 11.89 -4.42
C LEU A 78 -1.98 12.88 -5.59
N SER A 79 -1.49 14.08 -5.31
CA SER A 79 -1.30 15.13 -6.33
C SER A 79 -0.12 14.88 -7.27
N THR A 80 0.81 13.98 -6.90
CA THR A 80 2.01 13.69 -7.69
C THR A 80 1.96 12.32 -8.36
N LEU A 81 0.91 11.52 -8.11
CA LEU A 81 0.76 10.18 -8.68
C LEU A 81 0.68 10.26 -10.21
N LYS A 82 1.54 9.50 -10.87
CA LYS A 82 1.55 9.37 -12.32
C LYS A 82 1.01 8.01 -12.71
N TYR A 83 -0.08 8.02 -13.46
CA TYR A 83 -0.75 6.81 -13.92
C TYR A 83 -1.43 7.07 -15.25
N LYS A 84 -1.77 5.99 -15.94
CA LYS A 84 -2.64 5.99 -17.11
C LYS A 84 -3.85 5.10 -16.81
N LEU A 85 -5.03 5.66 -17.01
CA LEU A 85 -6.27 4.90 -16.98
C LEU A 85 -6.38 4.10 -18.27
N VAL A 86 -6.25 2.77 -18.18
CA VAL A 86 -6.25 1.89 -19.36
C VAL A 86 -7.65 1.47 -19.73
N ARG A 87 -8.47 1.11 -18.73
CA ARG A 87 -9.85 0.67 -18.94
C ARG A 87 -10.69 0.91 -17.69
N VAL A 88 -11.94 1.29 -17.89
CA VAL A 88 -12.99 1.30 -16.87
C VAL A 88 -14.19 0.54 -17.42
N ASN A 89 -14.67 -0.46 -16.69
CA ASN A 89 -15.88 -1.19 -17.09
C ASN A 89 -16.65 -1.65 -15.86
N ILE A 90 -17.98 -1.64 -15.97
CA ILE A 90 -18.87 -2.22 -14.97
C ILE A 90 -18.93 -3.72 -15.22
N GLN A 91 -18.81 -4.50 -14.16
CA GLN A 91 -18.95 -5.96 -14.16
C GLN A 91 -19.95 -6.36 -13.07
N THR A 92 -20.43 -7.60 -13.13
CA THR A 92 -21.42 -8.11 -12.19
C THR A 92 -21.03 -9.51 -11.74
N ILE A 93 -21.06 -9.76 -10.43
CA ILE A 93 -20.96 -11.10 -9.83
C ILE A 93 -22.20 -11.29 -8.95
N ASN A 94 -22.95 -12.38 -9.15
CA ASN A 94 -24.17 -12.67 -8.39
C ASN A 94 -25.16 -11.49 -8.32
N ASN A 95 -25.39 -10.82 -9.47
CA ASN A 95 -26.24 -9.63 -9.60
C ASN A 95 -25.78 -8.38 -8.82
N VAL A 96 -24.57 -8.38 -8.26
CA VAL A 96 -23.95 -7.21 -7.64
C VAL A 96 -22.97 -6.57 -8.61
N ALA A 97 -23.23 -5.31 -8.98
CA ALA A 97 -22.39 -4.55 -9.90
C ALA A 97 -21.15 -3.98 -9.18
N TYR A 98 -20.00 -4.01 -9.84
CA TYR A 98 -18.76 -3.37 -9.41
C TYR A 98 -18.02 -2.74 -10.59
N THR A 99 -17.20 -1.73 -10.31
CA THR A 99 -16.38 -1.08 -11.32
C THR A 99 -14.99 -1.71 -11.34
N TYR A 100 -14.64 -2.35 -12.45
CA TYR A 100 -13.28 -2.78 -12.71
C TYR A 100 -12.49 -1.63 -13.35
N ILE A 101 -11.36 -1.28 -12.74
CA ILE A 101 -10.46 -0.22 -13.22
C ILE A 101 -9.09 -0.84 -13.50
N LYS A 102 -8.67 -0.83 -14.78
CA LYS A 102 -7.30 -1.16 -15.17
C LYS A 102 -6.45 0.11 -15.17
N VAL A 103 -5.44 0.13 -14.31
CA VAL A 103 -4.52 1.25 -14.15
C VAL A 103 -3.11 0.80 -14.51
N GLU A 104 -2.41 1.61 -15.29
CA GLU A 104 -0.97 1.48 -15.52
C GLU A 104 -0.26 2.55 -14.66
N LEU A 105 0.52 2.10 -13.68
CA LEU A 105 1.25 2.98 -12.77
C LEU A 105 2.62 3.33 -13.38
N ASN A 106 2.96 4.62 -13.41
CA ASN A 106 4.26 5.07 -13.89
C ASN A 106 5.26 5.12 -12.73
N CYS A 107 6.27 4.26 -12.80
CA CYS A 107 7.40 4.30 -11.88
C CYS A 107 8.38 5.42 -12.30
N GLN A 108 8.38 6.52 -11.55
CA GLN A 108 9.30 7.64 -11.78
C GLN A 108 10.68 7.44 -11.12
N ASN A 109 10.86 6.40 -10.30
CA ASN A 109 12.10 6.18 -9.58
C ASN A 109 13.20 5.62 -10.50
N ALA A 110 14.33 6.32 -10.54
CA ALA A 110 15.57 5.86 -11.17
C ALA A 110 16.12 4.56 -10.54
N ASN A 111 15.65 4.19 -9.35
CA ASN A 111 15.96 2.91 -8.70
C ASN A 111 15.03 1.79 -9.20
N LYS A 112 15.16 1.45 -10.48
CA LYS A 112 14.48 0.30 -11.12
C LYS A 112 14.66 -1.02 -10.35
N LYS A 113 15.74 -1.13 -9.56
CA LYS A 113 16.07 -2.25 -8.67
C LYS A 113 14.96 -2.60 -7.65
N TYR A 114 14.05 -1.67 -7.35
CA TYR A 114 13.02 -1.83 -6.31
C TYR A 114 11.61 -2.06 -6.87
N VAL A 115 11.41 -1.93 -8.18
CA VAL A 115 10.12 -2.17 -8.85
C VAL A 115 10.16 -3.46 -9.67
N HIS A 116 11.34 -3.77 -10.19
CA HIS A 116 11.65 -5.04 -10.80
C HIS A 116 12.93 -5.56 -10.13
N PRO A 117 12.81 -6.33 -9.03
CA PRO A 117 13.94 -7.10 -8.55
C PRO A 117 14.35 -8.01 -9.69
N SER A 118 15.55 -7.81 -10.25
CA SER A 118 16.12 -8.73 -11.22
C SER A 118 16.07 -10.13 -10.61
N ARG A 119 15.44 -11.09 -11.30
CA ARG A 119 15.57 -12.50 -10.98
C ARG A 119 16.98 -12.99 -11.28
#